data_AF-A0A081PWE9-F1
#
_entry.id   AF-A0A081PWE9-F1
#
_cell.length_a   1.000
_cell.length_b   1.000
_cell.length_c   1.000
_cell.angle_alpha   90.00
_cell.angle_beta   90.00
_cell.angle_gamma   90.00
#
_symmetry.space_group_name_H-M   'P 1'
#
loop_
_entity.id
_entity.type
_entity.pdbx_description
1 polymer ?
#
loop_
_entity_poly.entity_id
_entity_poly.type
_entity_poly.pdbx_seq_one_letter_code
_entity_poly.pdbx_strand_id
1 'polypeptide(L)'
;MEQTNQKSQCQQLWARNKYLVLSHSSNIYNEIRQYLKNEQVEVSLVQEMIDRACQIPEHRGQVCNAFQHIWGYFKKKATDVERKDYMLLLDRYRFGHASKGDLIAKTRELLNRYPNTYLQHSTLLKGDSHETLA
;
A
#
# COMPACT_ATOMS: atom_id res chain seq x y z
N MET A 1 23.90 2.15 19.42
CA MET A 1 22.61 2.88 19.45
C MET A 1 22.19 3.33 18.05
N GLU A 2 23.10 3.79 17.19
CA GLU A 2 22.78 4.19 15.80
C GLU A 2 22.18 3.07 14.93
N GLN A 3 22.74 1.86 14.92
CA GLN A 3 22.22 0.77 14.07
C GLN A 3 20.80 0.31 14.44
N THR A 4 20.46 0.24 15.74
CA THR A 4 19.11 -0.11 16.19
C THR A 4 18.09 0.95 15.75
N ASN A 5 18.50 2.22 15.74
CA ASN A 5 17.68 3.32 15.26
C ASN A 5 17.42 3.21 13.75
N GLN A 6 18.46 2.92 12.95
CA GLN A 6 18.31 2.75 11.51
C GLN A 6 17.37 1.60 11.13
N LYS A 7 17.50 0.43 11.77
CA LYS A 7 16.64 -0.72 11.48
C LYS A 7 15.17 -0.41 11.79
N SER A 8 14.91 0.26 12.91
CA SER A 8 13.57 0.74 13.26
C SER A 8 13.02 1.73 12.23
N GLN A 9 13.82 2.71 11.81
CA GLN A 9 13.44 3.69 10.79
C GLN A 9 13.13 3.03 9.44
N CYS A 10 13.96 2.08 8.99
CA CYS A 10 13.73 1.30 7.79
C CYS A 10 12.40 0.54 7.84
N GLN A 11 12.11 -0.12 8.98
CA GLN A 11 10.86 -0.85 9.18
C GLN A 11 9.65 0.08 9.19
N GLN A 12 9.74 1.26 9.80
CA GLN A 12 8.67 2.26 9.77
C GLN A 12 8.43 2.80 8.36
N LEU A 13 9.50 3.13 7.64
CA LEU A 13 9.42 3.60 6.25
C LEU A 13 8.78 2.54 5.36
N TRP A 14 9.23 1.29 5.51
CA TRP A 14 8.65 0.15 4.80
C TRP A 14 7.18 -0.07 5.15
N ALA A 15 6.83 -0.06 6.44
CA ALA A 15 5.46 -0.28 6.89
C ALA A 15 4.48 0.71 6.27
N ARG A 16 4.86 1.98 6.11
CA ARG A 16 4.04 3.02 5.48
C ARG A 16 3.88 2.80 3.98
N ASN A 17 4.96 2.40 3.29
CA ASN A 17 5.01 2.34 1.83
C ASN A 17 4.77 0.97 1.22
N LYS A 18 4.67 -0.11 1.99
CA LYS A 18 4.65 -1.47 1.43
C LYS A 18 3.56 -1.71 0.38
N TYR A 19 2.36 -1.14 0.55
CA TYR A 19 1.28 -1.31 -0.42
C TYR A 19 1.39 -0.38 -1.61
N LEU A 20 2.02 0.79 -1.43
CA LEU A 20 2.41 1.65 -2.55
C LEU A 20 3.37 0.86 -3.44
N VAL A 21 4.47 0.36 -2.88
CA VAL A 21 5.45 -0.45 -3.61
C VAL A 21 4.80 -1.69 -4.24
N LEU A 22 3.97 -2.43 -3.50
CA LEU A 22 3.28 -3.61 -4.03
C LEU A 22 2.37 -3.27 -5.22
N SER A 23 1.74 -2.09 -5.20
CA SER A 23 0.88 -1.63 -6.29
C SER A 23 1.64 -1.31 -7.58
N HIS A 24 2.96 -1.07 -7.48
CA HIS A 24 3.84 -0.84 -8.63
C HIS A 24 4.64 -2.10 -9.03
N SER A 25 5.23 -2.80 -8.06
CA SER A 25 6.12 -3.93 -8.33
C SER A 25 6.19 -4.93 -7.17
N SER A 26 5.67 -6.13 -7.40
CA SER A 26 5.88 -7.27 -6.48
C SER A 26 7.37 -7.67 -6.35
N ASN A 27 8.19 -7.40 -7.37
CA ASN A 27 9.62 -7.71 -7.32
C ASN A 27 10.35 -6.81 -6.32
N ILE A 28 10.16 -5.49 -6.43
CA ILE A 28 10.77 -4.53 -5.48
C ILE A 28 10.19 -4.71 -4.08
N TYR A 29 8.90 -5.03 -3.97
CA TYR A 29 8.30 -5.38 -2.69
C TYR A 29 9.05 -6.53 -1.99
N ASN A 30 9.37 -7.58 -2.75
CA ASN A 30 10.13 -8.72 -2.23
C ASN A 30 11.59 -8.35 -1.96
N GLU A 31 12.23 -7.54 -2.80
CA GLU A 31 13.59 -7.02 -2.60
C GLU A 31 13.72 -6.30 -1.26
N ILE A 32 12.85 -5.31 -0.98
CA ILE A 32 12.83 -4.60 0.30
C ILE A 32 12.59 -5.57 1.45
N ARG A 33 11.62 -6.50 1.30
CA ARG A 33 11.31 -7.49 2.34
C ARG A 33 12.50 -8.39 2.68
N GLN A 34 13.31 -8.79 1.70
CA GLN A 34 14.52 -9.58 1.94
C GLN A 34 15.63 -8.72 2.53
N TYR A 35 15.84 -7.51 2.02
CA TYR A 35 16.85 -6.59 2.52
C TYR A 35 16.68 -6.30 4.02
N LEU A 36 15.44 -6.09 4.48
CA LEU A 36 15.13 -5.81 5.89
C LEU A 36 15.40 -6.97 6.85
N LYS A 37 15.71 -8.17 6.35
CA LYS A 37 16.14 -9.31 7.18
C LYS A 37 17.60 -9.23 7.60
N ASN A 38 18.41 -8.44 6.90
CA ASN A 38 19.82 -8.26 7.21
C ASN A 38 20.03 -7.60 8.58
N GLU A 39 21.20 -7.81 9.17
CA GLU A 39 21.58 -7.16 10.43
C GLU A 39 21.78 -5.67 10.24
N GLN A 40 22.48 -5.28 9.17
CA GLN A 40 22.78 -3.90 8.79
C GLN A 40 21.87 -3.48 7.64
N VAL A 41 21.14 -2.39 7.82
CA VAL A 41 20.21 -1.82 6.84
C VAL A 41 20.23 -0.31 6.89
N GLU A 42 20.10 0.33 5.73
CA GLU A 42 20.18 1.77 5.54
C GLU A 42 18.85 2.34 5.07
N VAL A 43 18.42 3.45 5.69
CA VAL A 43 17.15 4.11 5.35
C VAL A 43 17.18 4.65 3.93
N SER A 44 18.32 5.18 3.50
CA SER A 44 18.53 5.71 2.15
C SER A 44 18.28 4.65 1.07
N LEU A 45 18.76 3.41 1.26
CA LEU A 45 18.57 2.35 0.29
C LEU A 45 17.11 1.87 0.24
N VAL A 46 16.41 1.84 1.38
CA VAL A 46 14.96 1.56 1.40
C VAL A 46 14.20 2.65 0.66
N GLN A 47 14.57 3.92 0.85
CA GLN A 47 13.96 5.04 0.12
C GLN A 47 14.21 4.94 -1.38
N GLU A 48 15.45 4.65 -1.80
CA GLU A 48 15.80 4.46 -3.21
C GLU A 48 14.97 3.33 -3.86
N MET A 49 14.81 2.19 -3.17
CA MET A 49 13.93 1.11 -3.64
C MET A 49 12.48 1.56 -3.80
N ILE A 50 11.95 2.33 -2.86
CA ILE A 50 10.58 2.87 -2.93
C ILE A 50 10.46 3.82 -4.13
N ASP A 51 11.42 4.73 -4.32
CA ASP A 51 11.41 5.70 -5.42
C ASP A 51 11.48 4.99 -6.78
N ARG A 52 12.34 3.98 -6.91
CA ARG A 52 12.41 3.11 -8.10
C ARG A 52 11.07 2.44 -8.38
N ALA A 53 10.35 1.97 -7.37
CA ALA A 53 9.01 1.40 -7.56
C ALA A 53 8.01 2.44 -8.08
N CYS A 54 8.01 3.65 -7.52
CA CYS A 54 7.11 4.73 -7.93
C CYS A 54 7.34 5.21 -9.37
N GLN A 55 8.55 5.04 -9.92
CA GLN A 55 8.86 5.34 -11.32
C GLN A 55 8.32 4.30 -12.31
N ILE A 56 7.90 3.12 -11.85
CA ILE A 56 7.35 2.08 -12.71
C ILE A 56 5.92 2.48 -13.13
N PRO A 57 5.61 2.50 -14.44
CA PRO A 57 4.27 2.78 -14.93
C PRO A 57 3.22 1.88 -14.29
N GLU A 58 2.04 2.44 -14.04
CA GLU A 58 0.95 1.70 -13.41
C GLU A 58 0.60 0.43 -14.18
N HIS A 59 0.61 -0.70 -13.47
CA HIS A 59 0.15 -1.98 -14.00
C HIS A 59 -1.10 -2.42 -13.24
N ARG A 60 -2.25 -2.48 -13.93
CA ARG A 60 -3.55 -2.81 -13.32
C ARG A 60 -3.52 -4.08 -12.48
N GLY A 61 -2.82 -5.13 -12.95
CA GLY A 61 -2.67 -6.36 -12.19
C GLY A 61 -1.93 -6.20 -10.85
N GLN A 62 -0.91 -5.34 -10.78
CA GLN A 62 -0.16 -5.08 -9.54
C GLN A 62 -1.00 -4.26 -8.56
N VAL A 63 -1.73 -3.27 -9.07
CA VAL A 63 -2.69 -2.49 -8.28
C VAL A 63 -3.78 -3.40 -7.72
N CYS A 64 -4.43 -4.22 -8.55
CA CYS A 64 -5.42 -5.19 -8.08
C CYS A 64 -4.85 -6.11 -6.99
N ASN A 65 -3.63 -6.63 -7.19
CA ASN A 65 -2.96 -7.47 -6.20
C ASN A 65 -2.80 -6.73 -4.86
N ALA A 66 -2.30 -5.50 -4.87
CA ALA A 66 -2.13 -4.71 -3.66
C ALA A 66 -3.46 -4.48 -2.92
N PHE A 67 -4.53 -4.14 -3.63
CA PHE A 67 -5.85 -3.92 -3.03
C PHE A 67 -6.53 -5.21 -2.54
N GLN A 68 -6.23 -6.36 -3.15
CA GLN A 68 -6.64 -7.67 -2.64
C GLN A 68 -5.91 -8.01 -1.32
N HIS A 69 -4.63 -7.66 -1.20
CA HIS A 69 -3.90 -7.78 0.06
C HIS A 69 -4.50 -6.89 1.16
N ILE A 70 -4.85 -5.64 0.82
CA ILE A 70 -5.51 -4.72 1.75
C ILE A 70 -6.89 -5.24 2.17
N TRP A 71 -7.66 -5.82 1.25
CA TRP A 71 -8.95 -6.46 1.57
C TRP A 71 -8.83 -7.51 2.68
N GLY A 72 -7.69 -8.20 2.78
CA GLY A 72 -7.42 -9.19 3.83
C GLY A 72 -7.58 -8.67 5.26
N TYR A 73 -7.49 -7.35 5.48
CA TYR A 73 -7.69 -6.71 6.78
C TYR A 73 -9.17 -6.59 7.16
N PHE A 74 -10.06 -6.51 6.17
CA PHE A 74 -11.50 -6.33 6.38
C PHE A 74 -12.27 -7.65 6.33
N LYS A 75 -11.71 -8.69 5.70
CA LYS A 75 -12.42 -9.95 5.37
C LYS A 75 -13.16 -10.65 6.53
N LYS A 76 -12.74 -10.44 7.78
CA LYS A 76 -13.35 -11.05 8.98
C LYS A 76 -14.49 -10.21 9.59
N LYS A 77 -14.60 -8.94 9.19
CA LYS A 77 -15.54 -7.96 9.77
C LYS A 77 -16.55 -7.44 8.75
N ALA A 78 -16.14 -7.33 7.48
CA ALA A 78 -16.98 -6.87 6.40
C ALA A 78 -18.07 -7.90 6.07
N THR A 79 -19.23 -7.38 5.71
CA THR A 79 -20.39 -8.13 5.25
C THR A 79 -20.14 -8.73 3.86
N ASP A 80 -20.96 -9.72 3.48
CA ASP A 80 -20.92 -10.28 2.13
C ASP A 80 -21.28 -9.27 1.04
N VAL A 81 -22.10 -8.28 1.35
CA VAL A 81 -22.44 -7.19 0.42
C VAL A 81 -21.20 -6.33 0.16
N GLU A 82 -20.54 -5.85 1.22
CA GLU A 82 -19.30 -5.07 1.10
C GLU A 82 -18.20 -5.84 0.38
N ARG A 83 -18.07 -7.15 0.63
CA ARG A 83 -17.16 -8.03 -0.09
C ARG A 83 -17.45 -8.04 -1.58
N LYS A 84 -18.71 -8.28 -1.97
CA LYS A 84 -19.11 -8.33 -3.39
C LYS A 84 -18.87 -6.99 -4.07
N ASP A 85 -19.23 -5.89 -3.42
CA ASP A 85 -19.03 -4.54 -3.95
C ASP A 85 -17.55 -4.23 -4.17
N TYR A 86 -16.69 -4.59 -3.21
CA TYR A 86 -15.25 -4.38 -3.32
C TYR A 86 -14.62 -5.22 -4.44
N MET A 87 -15.01 -6.50 -4.58
CA MET A 87 -14.51 -7.36 -5.65
C MET A 87 -15.00 -6.89 -7.02
N LEU A 88 -16.26 -6.45 -7.13
CA LEU A 88 -16.80 -5.88 -8.36
C LEU A 88 -16.04 -4.61 -8.78
N LEU A 89 -15.68 -3.75 -7.82
CA LEU A 89 -14.89 -2.56 -8.10
C LEU A 89 -13.47 -2.91 -8.58
N LEU A 90 -12.83 -3.93 -7.99
CA LEU A 90 -11.55 -4.45 -8.45
C LEU A 90 -11.62 -4.96 -9.89
N ASP A 91 -12.68 -5.69 -10.24
CA ASP A 91 -12.89 -6.16 -11.61
C ASP A 91 -13.10 -5.00 -12.58
N ARG A 92 -13.93 -4.00 -12.21
CA ARG A 92 -14.11 -2.79 -13.02
C ARG A 92 -12.79 -2.07 -13.25
N TYR A 93 -11.97 -1.89 -12.21
CA TYR A 93 -10.65 -1.28 -12.36
C TYR A 93 -9.73 -2.10 -13.29
N ARG A 94 -9.71 -3.43 -13.11
CA ARG A 94 -8.92 -4.36 -13.94
C ARG A 94 -9.22 -4.23 -15.43
N PHE A 95 -10.49 -4.03 -15.79
CA PHE A 95 -10.95 -3.85 -17.17
C PHE A 95 -11.05 -2.38 -17.62
N GLY A 96 -10.58 -1.42 -16.81
CA GLY A 96 -10.53 -0.01 -17.18
C GLY A 96 -11.85 0.75 -17.05
N HIS A 97 -12.83 0.19 -16.35
CA HIS A 97 -14.13 0.79 -16.03
C HIS A 97 -14.18 1.50 -14.66
N ALA A 98 -13.05 1.56 -13.95
CA ALA A 98 -12.88 2.33 -12.72
C ALA A 98 -11.44 2.84 -12.64
N SER A 99 -11.23 3.89 -11.85
CA SER A 99 -9.92 4.49 -11.58
C SER A 99 -9.27 3.90 -10.32
N LYS A 100 -7.96 4.11 -10.16
CA LYS A 100 -7.27 3.81 -8.90
C LYS A 100 -7.80 4.67 -7.74
N GLY A 101 -8.26 5.88 -8.04
CA GLY A 101 -8.91 6.77 -7.07
C GLY A 101 -10.17 6.15 -6.48
N ASP A 102 -10.99 5.47 -7.29
CA ASP A 102 -12.20 4.77 -6.82
C ASP A 102 -11.86 3.65 -5.84
N LEU A 103 -10.79 2.89 -6.12
CA LEU A 103 -10.29 1.86 -5.20
C LEU A 103 -9.86 2.47 -3.86
N ILE A 104 -9.07 3.55 -3.90
CA ILE A 104 -8.62 4.27 -2.69
C ILE A 104 -9.82 4.77 -1.89
N ALA A 105 -10.79 5.42 -2.55
CA ALA A 105 -11.99 5.93 -1.90
C ALA A 105 -12.79 4.81 -1.23
N LYS A 106 -13.02 3.69 -1.93
CA LYS A 106 -13.75 2.55 -1.36
C LYS A 106 -13.01 1.91 -0.18
N THR A 107 -11.68 1.79 -0.28
CA THR A 107 -10.86 1.28 0.83
C THR A 107 -10.91 2.22 2.05
N ARG A 108 -10.91 3.54 1.84
CA ARG A 108 -11.06 4.53 2.93
C ARG A 108 -12.42 4.44 3.62
N GLU A 109 -13.50 4.24 2.86
CA GLU A 109 -14.84 4.02 3.42
C GLU A 109 -14.85 2.80 4.36
N LEU A 110 -14.28 1.67 3.90
CA LEU A 110 -14.14 0.47 4.74
C LEU A 110 -13.26 0.71 5.96
N LEU A 111 -12.19 1.51 5.81
CA LEU A 111 -11.29 1.84 6.91
C LEU A 111 -11.96 2.72 7.97
N ASN A 112 -12.91 3.60 7.59
CA ASN A 112 -13.70 4.37 8.54
C ASN A 112 -14.67 3.47 9.34
N ARG A 113 -15.27 2.48 8.69
CA ARG A 113 -16.19 1.51 9.32
C ARG A 113 -15.46 0.48 10.17
N TYR A 114 -14.27 0.08 9.73
CA TYR A 114 -13.42 -0.92 10.37
C TYR A 114 -12.01 -0.37 10.57
N PRO A 115 -11.82 0.52 11.58
CA PRO A 115 -10.54 1.17 11.82
C PRO A 115 -9.38 0.19 11.93
N ASN A 116 -8.29 0.54 11.27
CA ASN A 116 -7.04 -0.20 11.31
C ASN A 116 -5.86 0.78 11.27
N THR A 117 -5.22 0.98 12.42
CA THR A 117 -4.11 1.94 12.59
C THR A 117 -2.99 1.71 11.58
N TYR A 118 -2.68 0.44 11.30
CA TYR A 118 -1.63 0.11 10.33
C TYR A 118 -1.97 0.64 8.92
N LEU A 119 -3.20 0.42 8.44
CA LEU A 119 -3.64 0.92 7.13
C LEU A 119 -3.82 2.44 7.10
N GLN A 120 -4.23 3.06 8.21
CA GLN A 120 -4.36 4.53 8.32
C GLN A 120 -3.04 5.26 8.11
N HIS A 121 -1.91 4.62 8.41
CA HIS A 121 -0.57 5.16 8.14
C HIS A 121 -0.02 4.82 6.75
N SER A 122 -0.78 4.12 5.90
CA SER A 122 -0.30 3.72 4.57
C SER A 122 -0.28 4.91 3.59
N THR A 123 0.87 5.11 2.92
CA THR A 123 1.05 6.17 1.91
C THR A 123 0.04 6.04 0.76
N LEU A 124 -0.19 4.82 0.27
CA LEU A 124 -1.15 4.54 -0.81
C LEU A 124 -2.57 5.03 -0.48
N LEU A 125 -2.96 4.93 0.80
CA LEU A 125 -4.31 5.28 1.25
C LEU A 125 -4.42 6.70 1.79
N LYS A 126 -3.31 7.39 2.07
CA LYS A 126 -3.35 8.81 2.47
C LYS A 126 -3.52 9.75 1.29
N GLY A 127 -3.11 9.35 0.09
CA GLY A 127 -3.06 10.23 -1.08
C GLY A 127 -2.05 11.36 -0.85
N ASP A 128 -1.65 12.07 -1.90
CA ASP A 128 -0.86 13.28 -1.72
C ASP A 128 -1.72 14.30 -0.98
N SER A 129 -1.45 14.49 0.30
CA SER A 129 -1.92 15.66 1.05
C SER A 129 -1.13 16.89 0.58
N HIS A 130 -1.22 17.21 -0.71
CA HIS A 130 -1.28 18.58 -1.17
C HIS A 130 -2.76 18.95 -1.33
N GLU A 131 -3.53 18.79 -0.26
CA GLU A 131 -4.65 19.69 -0.02
C GLU A 131 -4.01 21.03 0.31
N THR A 132 -3.86 21.83 -0.74
CA THR A 132 -3.49 23.23 -0.71
C THR A 132 -4.27 23.92 0.40
N LEU A 133 -3.56 24.37 1.43
CA LEU A 133 -3.92 25.60 2.12
C LEU A 133 -3.93 26.70 1.06
N ALA A 134 -5.11 26.95 0.49
CA ALA A 134 -5.45 28.15 -0.27
C ALA A 134 -6.81 28.64 0.23
#